data_AF-A0A7J9Q0P9-F1
#
_entry.id   AF-A0A7J9Q0P9-F1
#
_cell.length_a   1.000
_cell.length_b   1.000
_cell.length_c   1.000
_cell.angle_alpha   90.00
_cell.angle_beta   90.00
_cell.angle_gamma   90.00
#
_symmetry.space_group_name_H-M   'P 1'
#
loop_
_entity.id
_entity.type
_entity.pdbx_description
1 polymer ?
#
loop_
_entity_poly.entity_id
_entity_poly.type
_entity_poly.pdbx_seq_one_letter_code
_entity_poly.pdbx_strand_id
1 'polypeptide(L)'
;MAESDGSLEASMVFEKLFSDYLKSQGDGSGKILLIRKLERMRQEEGVLSGISVDGEGHVSINAREGNEYQVVIALSKAFDTLIDLMAFSEGQEAAFRQAEAVVATVMKQFQEPFSRLGINNYILKGSMAERVSSGVEGFDAILGGGYPRGEMILVSGPPGMAKYNMASQFLAGGLKAGGSGLVVISTMNVAESRDMLSKRGVNVSSCEAKLRLKIIDWYSQKSRPIIGMEEHGSVLIPSKDIANLDIAFTSAMDGLSFAPNVRAFVDIITSALNIYDLSDVIEFVQRQKSRFSSRGITSMFVVEDGVHDERVMATLRHISDTEIALTGDGQGRMFIEVESMSTPNFRRGKSVVQLSYRGISVTDTALDEVGVITEFCNIPMVTREIAQRLVDAGFTDMNQLNRADESDLLKVSTVTREVAKSISEYTRTVEFSQSVLSSRSDKWLKKAREQESAGELKKARKSLERALEIDSANAIAQAEISRIDAKLKAEGTL
;
A
#
# COMPACT_ATOMS: atom_id res chain seq x y z
N MET A 1 17.10 11.92 35.72
CA MET A 1 18.28 11.10 35.37
C MET A 1 17.94 9.63 35.63
N ALA A 2 17.34 8.95 34.65
CA ALA A 2 17.29 7.48 34.49
C ALA A 2 16.40 7.10 33.27
N GLU A 3 16.57 7.76 32.12
CA GLU A 3 15.76 7.52 30.90
C GLU A 3 16.62 7.29 29.64
N SER A 4 17.89 6.89 29.76
CA SER A 4 18.82 6.85 28.61
C SER A 4 19.52 5.52 28.32
N ASP A 5 19.15 4.40 28.96
CA ASP A 5 19.93 3.15 28.83
C ASP A 5 19.53 2.28 27.63
N GLY A 6 18.23 2.09 27.39
CA GLY A 6 17.76 1.10 26.41
C GLY A 6 17.99 1.47 24.94
N SER A 7 17.91 2.76 24.57
CA SER A 7 18.14 3.23 23.20
C SER A 7 19.62 3.20 22.83
N LEU A 8 20.50 3.55 23.77
CA LEU A 8 21.95 3.48 23.61
C LEU A 8 22.42 2.03 23.48
N GLU A 9 21.89 1.13 24.31
CA GLU A 9 22.19 -0.29 24.26
C GLU A 9 21.72 -0.93 22.95
N ALA A 10 20.51 -0.60 22.48
CA ALA A 10 19.99 -1.05 21.19
C ALA A 10 20.83 -0.55 20.00
N SER A 11 21.28 0.72 20.04
CA SER A 11 22.18 1.28 19.01
C SER A 11 23.53 0.57 18.98
N MET A 12 24.20 0.40 20.13
CA MET A 12 25.51 -0.28 20.19
C MET A 12 25.46 -1.73 19.69
N VAL A 13 24.36 -2.42 19.97
CA VAL A 13 24.13 -3.79 19.51
C VAL A 13 23.92 -3.84 18.00
N PHE A 14 23.09 -2.94 17.46
CA PHE A 14 22.88 -2.82 16.01
C PHE A 14 24.20 -2.55 15.27
N GLU A 15 24.98 -1.58 15.76
CA GLU A 15 26.29 -1.23 15.19
C GLU A 15 27.22 -2.44 15.12
N LYS A 16 27.27 -3.23 16.18
CA LYS A 16 28.11 -4.42 16.26
C LYS A 16 27.66 -5.50 15.28
N LEU A 17 26.39 -5.87 15.28
CA LEU A 17 25.84 -6.91 14.40
C LEU A 17 26.03 -6.56 12.92
N PHE A 18 25.78 -5.30 12.59
CA PHE A 18 25.84 -4.87 11.20
C PHE A 18 27.29 -4.75 10.71
N SER A 19 28.20 -4.30 11.58
CA SER A 19 29.63 -4.34 11.30
C SER A 19 30.13 -5.78 11.10
N ASP A 20 29.68 -6.74 11.93
CA ASP A 20 30.06 -8.16 11.81
C ASP A 20 29.53 -8.77 10.50
N TYR A 21 28.30 -8.44 10.10
CA TYR A 21 27.75 -8.85 8.81
C TYR A 21 28.55 -8.27 7.63
N LEU A 22 28.80 -6.96 7.61
CA LEU A 22 29.55 -6.29 6.54
C LEU A 22 30.98 -6.83 6.41
N LYS A 23 31.60 -7.23 7.52
CA LYS A 23 32.90 -7.91 7.53
C LYS A 23 32.81 -9.33 6.97
N SER A 24 31.72 -10.06 7.23
CA SER A 24 31.50 -11.42 6.72
C SER A 24 31.30 -11.49 5.20
N GLN A 25 30.88 -10.39 4.56
CA GLN A 25 30.68 -10.31 3.11
C GLN A 25 31.98 -10.15 2.30
N GLY A 26 33.15 -10.07 2.96
CA GLY A 26 34.46 -9.91 2.32
C GLY A 26 34.63 -8.60 1.56
N ASP A 27 35.70 -8.49 0.77
CA ASP A 27 36.08 -7.27 0.04
C ASP A 27 35.35 -7.13 -1.33
N GLY A 28 34.30 -7.93 -1.53
CA GLY A 28 33.64 -8.10 -2.82
C GLY A 28 32.74 -6.93 -3.26
N SER A 29 32.31 -7.00 -4.52
CA SER A 29 31.36 -6.08 -5.17
C SER A 29 30.05 -5.88 -4.38
N GLY A 30 29.62 -6.87 -3.59
CA GLY A 30 28.46 -6.81 -2.71
C GLY A 30 28.58 -5.73 -1.62
N LYS A 31 29.72 -5.67 -0.92
CA LYS A 31 29.99 -4.67 0.15
C LYS A 31 29.99 -3.25 -0.40
N ILE A 32 30.63 -3.02 -1.54
CA ILE A 32 30.70 -1.71 -2.21
C ILE A 32 29.32 -1.24 -2.69
N LEU A 33 28.52 -2.15 -3.25
CA LEU A 33 27.15 -1.84 -3.69
C LEU A 33 26.24 -1.51 -2.50
N LEU A 34 26.44 -2.19 -1.37
CA LEU A 34 25.71 -1.97 -0.12
C LEU A 34 25.99 -0.57 0.44
N ILE A 35 27.27 -0.20 0.55
CA ILE A 35 27.70 1.11 1.05
C ILE A 35 27.12 2.23 0.17
N ARG A 36 27.19 2.10 -1.16
CA ARG A 36 26.63 3.09 -2.10
C ARG A 36 25.11 3.24 -1.99
N LYS A 37 24.38 2.16 -1.74
CA LYS A 37 22.90 2.20 -1.60
C LYS A 37 22.49 2.85 -0.28
N LEU A 38 23.21 2.58 0.81
CA LEU A 38 23.02 3.26 2.09
C LEU A 38 23.30 4.76 1.99
N GLU A 39 24.38 5.16 1.31
CA GLU A 39 24.70 6.57 1.05
C GLU A 39 23.61 7.28 0.24
N ARG A 40 23.07 6.61 -0.79
CA ARG A 40 21.99 7.14 -1.61
C ARG A 40 20.70 7.35 -0.81
N MET A 41 20.31 6.38 0.01
CA MET A 41 19.10 6.49 0.86
C MET A 41 19.24 7.56 1.93
N ARG A 42 20.47 7.77 2.47
CA ARG A 42 20.76 8.88 3.37
C ARG A 42 20.48 10.24 2.71
N GLN A 43 20.82 10.38 1.43
CA GLN A 43 20.63 11.61 0.67
C GLN A 43 19.17 11.81 0.20
N GLU A 44 18.48 10.74 -0.20
CA GLU A 44 17.16 10.82 -0.83
C GLU A 44 16.00 10.83 0.19
N GLU A 45 16.12 10.11 1.32
CA GLU A 45 15.00 9.94 2.26
C GLU A 45 15.18 10.66 3.61
N GLY A 46 16.38 11.15 3.95
CA GLY A 46 16.66 11.91 5.18
C GLY A 46 16.54 11.12 6.49
N VAL A 47 16.00 9.90 6.45
CA VAL A 47 15.68 9.08 7.63
C VAL A 47 16.90 8.37 8.21
N LEU A 48 17.96 8.19 7.41
CA LEU A 48 19.23 7.59 7.83
C LEU A 48 20.31 8.64 8.14
N SER A 49 19.93 9.91 8.32
CA SER A 49 20.87 11.02 8.59
C SER A 49 21.75 10.79 9.83
N GLY A 50 21.24 10.03 10.80
CA GLY A 50 21.98 9.59 11.98
C GLY A 50 22.83 8.34 11.78
N ILE A 51 22.79 7.64 10.65
CA ILE A 51 23.56 6.40 10.42
C ILE A 51 24.73 6.69 9.49
N SER A 52 25.94 6.30 9.90
CA SER A 52 27.15 6.40 9.09
C SER A 52 27.82 5.05 8.94
N VAL A 53 28.34 4.78 7.74
CA VAL A 53 29.08 3.56 7.41
C VAL A 53 30.43 3.98 6.85
N ASP A 54 31.52 3.47 7.40
CA ASP A 54 32.86 3.79 6.91
C ASP A 54 33.31 2.86 5.78
N GLY A 55 34.47 3.17 5.19
CA GLY A 55 35.05 2.40 4.08
C GLY A 55 35.45 0.95 4.46
N GLU A 56 35.53 0.63 5.74
CA GLU A 56 35.85 -0.70 6.25
C GLU A 56 34.59 -1.52 6.58
N GLY A 57 33.40 -0.89 6.52
CA GLY A 57 32.11 -1.52 6.80
C GLY A 57 31.72 -1.44 8.28
N HIS A 58 32.32 -0.56 9.06
CA HIS A 58 31.84 -0.24 10.40
C HIS A 58 30.66 0.72 10.34
N VAL A 59 29.64 0.44 11.14
CA VAL A 59 28.43 1.27 11.21
C VAL A 59 28.33 1.95 12.55
N SER A 60 27.99 3.24 12.54
CA SER A 60 27.68 4.02 13.73
C SER A 60 26.36 4.76 13.59
N ILE A 61 25.63 4.88 14.70
CA ILE A 61 24.39 5.61 14.84
C ILE A 61 24.64 6.82 15.76
N ASN A 62 24.60 8.01 15.19
CA ASN A 62 24.58 9.28 15.92
C ASN A 62 23.18 9.48 16.54
N ALA A 63 22.92 8.81 17.67
CA ALA A 63 21.65 8.86 18.39
C ALA A 63 21.43 10.17 19.20
N ARG A 64 22.25 11.21 19.00
CA ARG A 64 22.35 12.35 19.95
C ARG A 64 21.28 13.45 19.84
N GLU A 65 20.39 13.44 18.85
CA GLU A 65 19.47 14.59 18.63
C GLU A 65 17.99 14.24 18.34
N GLY A 66 17.56 12.99 18.53
CA GLY A 66 16.17 12.57 18.31
C GLY A 66 15.47 12.08 19.57
N ASN A 67 14.15 12.34 19.69
CA ASN A 67 13.28 11.67 20.66
C ASN A 67 13.33 10.15 20.42
N GLU A 68 13.18 9.33 21.46
CA GLU A 68 13.23 7.86 21.46
C GLU A 68 12.47 7.21 20.28
N TYR A 69 11.31 7.76 19.91
CA TYR A 69 10.51 7.39 18.74
C TYR A 69 11.23 7.54 17.39
N GLN A 70 12.06 8.57 17.21
CA GLN A 70 12.85 8.76 15.99
C GLN A 70 14.00 7.76 15.88
N VAL A 71 14.62 7.41 17.02
CA VAL A 71 15.65 6.35 17.08
C VAL A 71 15.04 5.00 16.74
N VAL A 72 13.84 4.71 17.25
CA VAL A 72 13.05 3.51 16.95
C VAL A 72 12.72 3.40 15.45
N ILE A 73 12.25 4.47 14.83
CA ILE A 73 11.95 4.50 13.37
C ILE A 73 13.22 4.34 12.54
N ALA A 74 14.33 4.99 12.94
CA ALA A 74 15.60 4.89 12.23
C ALA A 74 16.17 3.47 12.30
N LEU A 75 16.14 2.84 13.48
CA LEU A 75 16.55 1.45 13.67
C LEU A 75 15.68 0.48 12.86
N SER A 76 14.36 0.63 12.92
CA SER A 76 13.43 -0.18 12.12
C SER A 76 13.73 -0.12 10.63
N LYS A 77 13.86 1.09 10.08
CA LYS A 77 14.14 1.27 8.65
C LYS A 77 15.51 0.75 8.28
N ALA A 78 16.49 0.84 9.19
CA ALA A 78 17.81 0.26 8.98
C ALA A 78 17.74 -1.27 8.93
N PHE A 79 16.95 -1.92 9.78
CA PHE A 79 16.70 -3.37 9.76
C PHE A 79 15.93 -3.82 8.51
N ASP A 80 14.86 -3.13 8.12
CA ASP A 80 14.10 -3.42 6.90
C ASP A 80 15.00 -3.30 5.66
N THR A 81 15.80 -2.22 5.61
CA THR A 81 16.79 -1.98 4.55
C THR A 81 17.85 -3.08 4.53
N LEU A 82 18.28 -3.55 5.69
CA LEU A 82 19.20 -4.68 5.85
C LEU A 82 18.62 -5.95 5.25
N ILE A 83 17.37 -6.30 5.59
CA ILE A 83 16.68 -7.49 5.06
C ILE A 83 16.55 -7.38 3.53
N ASP A 84 16.16 -6.21 3.02
CA ASP A 84 16.03 -5.96 1.59
C ASP A 84 17.38 -6.00 0.86
N LEU A 85 18.45 -5.52 1.48
CA LEU A 85 19.82 -5.56 0.95
C LEU A 85 20.41 -6.98 0.98
N MET A 86 20.17 -7.73 2.04
CA MET A 86 20.60 -9.12 2.20
C MET A 86 19.89 -10.03 1.19
N ALA A 87 18.60 -9.82 0.96
CA ALA A 87 17.84 -10.50 -0.10
C ALA A 87 18.30 -10.11 -1.52
N PHE A 88 18.80 -8.89 -1.71
CA PHE A 88 19.23 -8.37 -3.01
C PHE A 88 20.63 -8.83 -3.44
N SER A 89 21.54 -9.14 -2.50
CA SER A 89 22.96 -9.29 -2.85
C SER A 89 23.31 -10.54 -3.67
N GLU A 90 22.63 -11.68 -3.51
CA GLU A 90 22.91 -12.87 -4.36
C GLU A 90 21.71 -13.79 -4.65
N GLY A 91 20.45 -13.38 -4.39
CA GLY A 91 19.28 -14.18 -4.80
C GLY A 91 19.22 -15.62 -4.27
N GLN A 92 20.00 -15.97 -3.24
CA GLN A 92 20.07 -17.31 -2.69
C GLN A 92 19.34 -17.37 -1.35
N GLU A 93 18.39 -18.29 -1.26
CA GLU A 93 17.64 -18.63 -0.03
C GLU A 93 18.57 -18.79 1.19
N ALA A 94 19.79 -19.31 1.00
CA ALA A 94 20.79 -19.45 2.06
C ALA A 94 21.22 -18.12 2.71
N ALA A 95 21.48 -17.08 1.92
CA ALA A 95 21.86 -15.75 2.42
C ALA A 95 20.70 -15.10 3.19
N PHE A 96 19.48 -15.30 2.69
CA PHE A 96 18.26 -14.89 3.36
C PHE A 96 18.07 -15.62 4.71
N ARG A 97 18.25 -16.94 4.76
CA ARG A 97 18.14 -17.74 5.99
C ARG A 97 19.20 -17.36 7.02
N GLN A 98 20.41 -17.02 6.58
CA GLN A 98 21.48 -16.55 7.45
C GLN A 98 21.15 -15.18 8.06
N ALA A 99 20.65 -14.26 7.24
CA ALA A 99 20.12 -12.97 7.68
C ALA A 99 18.98 -13.13 8.69
N GLU A 100 18.05 -14.04 8.41
CA GLU A 100 16.93 -14.38 9.27
C GLU A 100 17.41 -14.92 10.63
N ALA A 101 18.39 -15.82 10.64
CA ALA A 101 18.96 -16.36 11.88
C ALA A 101 19.64 -15.28 12.74
N VAL A 102 20.36 -14.35 12.10
CA VAL A 102 21.01 -13.24 12.80
C VAL A 102 19.97 -12.32 13.43
N VAL A 103 18.98 -11.84 12.67
CA VAL A 103 17.96 -10.92 13.20
C VAL A 103 17.11 -11.61 14.27
N ALA A 104 16.76 -12.89 14.12
CA ALA A 104 15.95 -13.62 15.11
C ALA A 104 16.69 -13.78 16.45
N THR A 105 17.99 -14.00 16.41
CA THR A 105 18.85 -14.08 17.61
C THR A 105 18.83 -12.76 18.38
N VAL A 106 18.86 -11.65 17.64
CA VAL A 106 18.87 -10.28 18.19
C VAL A 106 17.52 -9.92 18.79
N MET A 107 16.44 -10.19 18.05
CA MET A 107 15.07 -9.99 18.54
C MET A 107 14.81 -10.77 19.83
N LYS A 108 15.30 -12.01 19.92
CA LYS A 108 15.17 -12.84 21.13
C LYS A 108 15.98 -12.31 22.31
N GLN A 109 17.18 -11.77 22.07
CA GLN A 109 18.06 -11.26 23.12
C GLN A 109 17.57 -9.91 23.69
N PHE A 110 16.90 -9.08 22.87
CA PHE A 110 16.45 -7.73 23.23
C PHE A 110 14.91 -7.59 23.23
N GLN A 111 14.22 -8.69 23.49
CA GLN A 111 12.76 -8.77 23.43
C GLN A 111 12.05 -7.74 24.32
N GLU A 112 12.55 -7.50 25.53
CA GLU A 112 11.93 -6.56 26.48
C GLU A 112 12.09 -5.08 26.05
N PRO A 113 13.31 -4.58 25.71
CA PRO A 113 13.48 -3.25 25.15
C PRO A 113 12.67 -3.01 23.85
N PHE A 114 12.67 -3.96 22.92
CA PHE A 114 11.98 -3.80 21.63
C PHE A 114 10.46 -3.80 21.78
N SER A 115 9.93 -4.61 22.69
CA SER A 115 8.49 -4.63 23.00
C SER A 115 8.06 -3.34 23.70
N ARG A 116 8.86 -2.85 24.65
CA ARG A 116 8.60 -1.58 25.36
C ARG A 116 8.61 -0.37 24.43
N LEU A 117 9.49 -0.39 23.42
CA LEU A 117 9.65 0.69 22.44
C LEU A 117 8.72 0.59 21.23
N GLY A 118 7.90 -0.46 21.13
CA GLY A 118 7.05 -0.70 19.96
C GLY A 118 7.83 -1.01 18.67
N ILE A 119 9.15 -1.22 18.76
CA ILE A 119 10.07 -1.50 17.64
C ILE A 119 9.62 -2.75 16.87
N ASN A 120 9.02 -3.73 17.55
CA ASN A 120 8.47 -4.94 16.93
C ASN A 120 7.43 -4.61 15.85
N ASN A 121 6.71 -3.48 15.94
CA ASN A 121 5.74 -3.08 14.92
C ASN A 121 6.39 -2.43 13.68
N TYR A 122 7.68 -2.09 13.76
CA TYR A 122 8.40 -1.31 12.76
C TYR A 122 9.57 -2.08 12.11
N ILE A 123 10.33 -2.92 12.82
CA ILE A 123 11.39 -3.81 12.25
C ILE A 123 10.82 -4.86 11.28
N LEU A 124 9.50 -5.00 11.31
CA LEU A 124 8.72 -6.05 10.70
C LEU A 124 8.03 -5.58 9.40
N LYS A 125 8.69 -4.82 8.51
CA LYS A 125 8.13 -4.56 7.16
C LYS A 125 8.84 -5.35 6.06
N GLY A 126 10.01 -5.90 6.34
CA GLY A 126 10.67 -6.96 5.57
C GLY A 126 10.25 -8.38 5.98
N SER A 127 10.90 -9.38 5.45
CA SER A 127 10.65 -10.82 5.62
C SER A 127 10.46 -11.45 7.02
N MET A 128 10.67 -10.71 8.10
CA MET A 128 10.32 -11.15 9.45
C MET A 128 8.96 -10.65 9.90
N ALA A 129 8.35 -9.81 9.06
CA ALA A 129 7.10 -9.17 9.30
C ALA A 129 6.03 -10.16 9.73
N GLU A 130 5.55 -10.04 10.97
CA GLU A 130 4.26 -10.61 11.32
C GLU A 130 3.15 -9.96 10.49
N ARG A 131 3.39 -8.78 9.87
CA ARG A 131 2.39 -8.05 9.09
C ARG A 131 2.86 -7.56 7.71
N VAL A 132 2.05 -7.80 6.69
CA VAL A 132 2.25 -7.26 5.34
C VAL A 132 1.36 -6.04 5.10
N SER A 133 1.95 -4.95 4.60
CA SER A 133 1.20 -3.75 4.19
C SER A 133 0.10 -4.10 3.19
N SER A 134 -1.08 -3.50 3.35
CA SER A 134 -2.20 -3.55 2.42
C SER A 134 -1.93 -2.87 1.08
N GLY A 135 -0.84 -2.09 0.97
CA GLY A 135 -0.56 -1.23 -0.17
C GLY A 135 -1.33 0.09 -0.15
N VAL A 136 -2.08 0.36 0.93
CA VAL A 136 -2.87 1.57 1.16
C VAL A 136 -2.55 2.11 2.56
N GLU A 137 -1.74 3.17 2.63
CA GLU A 137 -1.21 3.69 3.90
C GLU A 137 -2.31 4.03 4.92
N GLY A 138 -3.38 4.72 4.48
CA GLY A 138 -4.51 5.03 5.35
C GLY A 138 -5.25 3.78 5.87
N PHE A 139 -5.20 2.68 5.13
CA PHE A 139 -5.79 1.41 5.58
C PHE A 139 -4.85 0.61 6.49
N ASP A 140 -3.53 0.70 6.30
CA ASP A 140 -2.56 0.07 7.21
C ASP A 140 -2.69 0.62 8.63
N ALA A 141 -3.04 1.89 8.80
CA ALA A 141 -3.33 2.49 10.11
C ALA A 141 -4.60 1.90 10.76
N ILE A 142 -5.59 1.48 9.96
CA ILE A 142 -6.81 0.81 10.44
C ILE A 142 -6.51 -0.64 10.81
N LEU A 143 -5.68 -1.33 10.01
CA LEU A 143 -5.25 -2.71 10.22
C LEU A 143 -4.23 -2.90 11.35
N GLY A 144 -3.79 -1.82 12.02
CA GLY A 144 -2.76 -1.89 13.06
C GLY A 144 -1.37 -2.24 12.51
N GLY A 145 -1.04 -1.77 11.31
CA GLY A 145 0.25 -1.99 10.63
C GLY A 145 0.21 -2.91 9.42
N GLY A 146 -0.98 -3.36 8.98
CA GLY A 146 -1.17 -4.24 7.83
C GLY A 146 -1.76 -5.61 8.21
N TYR A 147 -1.92 -6.50 7.23
CA TYR A 147 -2.48 -7.85 7.42
C TYR A 147 -1.46 -8.78 8.06
N PRO A 148 -1.85 -9.79 8.85
CA PRO A 148 -0.91 -10.75 9.36
C PRO A 148 -0.38 -11.60 8.20
N ARG A 149 0.89 -11.95 8.27
CA ARG A 149 1.56 -12.66 7.19
C ARG A 149 1.07 -14.10 7.10
N GLY A 150 0.90 -14.59 5.87
CA GLY A 150 0.51 -15.98 5.59
C GLY A 150 -0.99 -16.22 5.72
N GLU A 151 -1.76 -15.18 5.99
CA GLU A 151 -3.20 -15.26 6.13
C GLU A 151 -3.95 -15.19 4.80
N MET A 152 -5.15 -15.75 4.83
CA MET A 152 -6.16 -15.59 3.81
C MET A 152 -7.08 -14.41 4.18
N ILE A 153 -6.97 -13.33 3.41
CA ILE A 153 -7.87 -12.19 3.44
C ILE A 153 -9.00 -12.43 2.44
N LEU A 154 -10.24 -12.36 2.89
CA LEU A 154 -11.42 -12.35 2.03
C LEU A 154 -11.91 -10.91 1.87
N VAL A 155 -12.01 -10.44 0.63
CA VAL A 155 -12.58 -9.13 0.29
C VAL A 155 -13.93 -9.35 -0.39
N SER A 156 -14.99 -8.95 0.28
CA SER A 156 -16.36 -9.05 -0.21
C SER A 156 -16.93 -7.68 -0.55
N GLY A 157 -17.93 -7.65 -1.42
CA GLY A 157 -18.70 -6.44 -1.70
C GLY A 157 -19.44 -6.49 -3.04
N PRO A 158 -20.41 -5.58 -3.26
CA PRO A 158 -21.14 -5.48 -4.52
C PRO A 158 -20.25 -5.24 -5.75
N PRO A 159 -20.79 -5.46 -6.96
CA PRO A 159 -20.13 -5.05 -8.20
C PRO A 159 -19.74 -3.57 -8.21
N GLY A 160 -18.57 -3.27 -8.78
CA GLY A 160 -18.07 -1.90 -8.91
C GLY A 160 -17.43 -1.29 -7.65
N MET A 161 -17.42 -1.98 -6.50
CA MET A 161 -16.86 -1.48 -5.24
C MET A 161 -15.33 -1.58 -5.13
N ALA A 162 -14.61 -1.50 -6.25
CA ALA A 162 -13.14 -1.43 -6.28
C ALA A 162 -12.36 -2.60 -5.64
N LYS A 163 -12.98 -3.77 -5.41
CA LYS A 163 -12.33 -5.00 -4.89
C LYS A 163 -11.02 -5.32 -5.63
N TYR A 164 -11.05 -5.31 -6.96
CA TYR A 164 -9.87 -5.51 -7.80
C TYR A 164 -8.81 -4.43 -7.63
N ASN A 165 -9.22 -3.17 -7.42
CA ASN A 165 -8.27 -2.09 -7.20
C ASN A 165 -7.50 -2.28 -5.90
N MET A 166 -8.19 -2.69 -4.85
CA MET A 166 -7.61 -3.04 -3.56
C MET A 166 -6.63 -4.21 -3.69
N ALA A 167 -7.07 -5.31 -4.30
CA ALA A 167 -6.25 -6.52 -4.44
C ALA A 167 -4.99 -6.30 -5.30
N SER A 168 -5.11 -5.55 -6.39
CA SER A 168 -3.95 -5.18 -7.22
C SER A 168 -3.02 -4.19 -6.53
N GLN A 169 -3.50 -3.28 -5.66
CA GLN A 169 -2.64 -2.43 -4.82
C GLN A 169 -1.88 -3.23 -3.78
N PHE A 170 -2.56 -4.17 -3.12
CA PHE A 170 -1.94 -5.11 -2.21
C PHE A 170 -0.80 -5.90 -2.88
N LEU A 171 -1.05 -6.45 -4.07
CA LEU A 171 -0.03 -7.17 -4.82
C LEU A 171 1.12 -6.25 -5.29
N ALA A 172 0.78 -5.08 -5.84
CA ALA A 172 1.75 -4.11 -6.32
C ALA A 172 2.67 -3.59 -5.20
N GLY A 173 2.14 -3.40 -3.99
CA GLY A 173 2.94 -3.05 -2.81
C GLY A 173 4.04 -4.08 -2.53
N GLY A 174 3.69 -5.38 -2.58
CA GLY A 174 4.66 -6.46 -2.38
C GLY A 174 5.72 -6.53 -3.48
N LEU A 175 5.32 -6.39 -4.75
CA LEU A 175 6.24 -6.41 -5.89
C LEU A 175 7.20 -5.19 -5.86
N LYS A 176 6.72 -4.01 -5.47
CA LYS A 176 7.57 -2.82 -5.34
C LYS A 176 8.57 -2.95 -4.18
N ALA A 177 8.20 -3.64 -3.12
CA ALA A 177 9.06 -3.94 -1.97
C ALA A 177 10.02 -5.12 -2.20
N GLY A 178 10.27 -5.53 -3.45
CA GLY A 178 11.21 -6.63 -3.73
C GLY A 178 10.62 -8.04 -3.61
N GLY A 179 9.35 -8.18 -3.23
CA GLY A 179 8.67 -9.48 -3.08
C GLY A 179 8.27 -10.16 -4.40
N SER A 180 7.63 -11.32 -4.28
CA SER A 180 7.03 -12.05 -5.41
C SER A 180 5.50 -12.01 -5.34
N GLY A 181 4.84 -12.21 -6.47
CA GLY A 181 3.40 -12.09 -6.62
C GLY A 181 2.79 -13.21 -7.45
N LEU A 182 1.65 -13.73 -7.00
CA LEU A 182 0.78 -14.61 -7.78
C LEU A 182 -0.53 -13.89 -8.08
N VAL A 183 -0.93 -13.87 -9.35
CA VAL A 183 -2.27 -13.43 -9.76
C VAL A 183 -3.04 -14.65 -10.22
N VAL A 184 -4.28 -14.80 -9.79
CA VAL A 184 -5.22 -15.80 -10.30
C VAL A 184 -6.49 -15.07 -10.69
N ILE A 185 -6.86 -15.12 -11.96
CA ILE A 185 -7.97 -14.31 -12.51
C ILE A 185 -8.96 -15.18 -13.26
N SER A 186 -10.24 -14.85 -13.10
CA SER A 186 -11.34 -15.54 -13.77
C SER A 186 -12.39 -14.60 -14.35
N THR A 187 -12.43 -13.33 -13.92
CA THR A 187 -13.35 -12.32 -14.45
C THR A 187 -12.69 -11.25 -15.32
N MET A 188 -11.37 -11.17 -15.33
CA MET A 188 -10.59 -10.26 -16.16
C MET A 188 -9.53 -11.00 -16.97
N ASN A 189 -9.08 -10.41 -18.07
CA ASN A 189 -8.01 -11.00 -18.88
C ASN A 189 -6.61 -10.59 -18.37
N VAL A 190 -5.58 -11.28 -18.87
CA VAL A 190 -4.18 -11.05 -18.47
C VAL A 190 -3.72 -9.62 -18.79
N ALA A 191 -4.13 -9.05 -19.92
CA ALA A 191 -3.71 -7.70 -20.31
C ALA A 191 -4.26 -6.64 -19.35
N GLU A 192 -5.52 -6.75 -18.94
CA GLU A 192 -6.14 -5.88 -17.93
C GLU A 192 -5.44 -6.00 -16.57
N SER A 193 -5.13 -7.21 -16.12
CA SER A 193 -4.40 -7.43 -14.87
C SER A 193 -3.01 -6.78 -14.89
N ARG A 194 -2.27 -6.95 -16.00
CA ARG A 194 -0.96 -6.30 -16.20
C ARG A 194 -1.06 -4.78 -16.22
N ASP A 195 -2.08 -4.23 -16.87
CA ASP A 195 -2.33 -2.79 -16.91
C ASP A 195 -2.63 -2.22 -15.51
N MET A 196 -3.44 -2.92 -14.71
CA MET A 196 -3.71 -2.53 -13.33
C MET A 196 -2.44 -2.46 -12.48
N LEU A 197 -1.54 -3.45 -12.59
CA LEU A 197 -0.27 -3.43 -11.87
C LEU A 197 0.66 -2.32 -12.39
N SER A 198 0.72 -2.12 -13.70
CA SER A 198 1.55 -1.09 -14.33
C SER A 198 1.15 0.32 -13.87
N LYS A 199 -0.16 0.61 -13.81
CA LYS A 199 -0.71 1.88 -13.29
C LYS A 199 -0.34 2.17 -11.83
N ARG A 200 0.06 1.14 -11.07
CA ARG A 200 0.51 1.24 -9.67
C ARG A 200 2.03 1.36 -9.53
N GLY A 201 2.73 1.53 -10.65
CA GLY A 201 4.19 1.70 -10.72
C GLY A 201 4.98 0.39 -10.73
N VAL A 202 4.33 -0.75 -10.99
CA VAL A 202 5.03 -2.03 -11.13
C VAL A 202 5.61 -2.14 -12.53
N ASN A 203 6.90 -2.45 -12.65
CA ASN A 203 7.46 -2.90 -13.92
C ASN A 203 7.12 -4.37 -14.13
N VAL A 204 5.95 -4.62 -14.72
CA VAL A 204 5.39 -5.98 -14.89
C VAL A 204 6.33 -6.85 -15.72
N SER A 205 6.83 -6.37 -16.86
CA SER A 205 7.72 -7.15 -17.73
C SER A 205 8.98 -7.60 -17.01
N SER A 206 9.58 -6.74 -16.18
CA SER A 206 10.73 -7.11 -15.35
C SER A 206 10.37 -8.14 -14.27
N CYS A 207 9.20 -8.02 -13.65
CA CYS A 207 8.76 -8.98 -12.64
C CYS A 207 8.48 -10.36 -13.25
N GLU A 208 7.83 -10.42 -14.41
CA GLU A 208 7.56 -11.68 -15.14
C GLU A 208 8.85 -12.32 -15.65
N ALA A 209 9.76 -11.54 -16.26
CA ALA A 209 11.04 -12.06 -16.76
C ALA A 209 11.94 -12.62 -15.65
N LYS A 210 11.83 -12.07 -14.43
CA LYS A 210 12.55 -12.55 -13.24
C LYS A 210 11.76 -13.59 -12.44
N LEU A 211 10.62 -14.07 -12.95
CA LEU A 211 9.71 -14.98 -12.25
C LEU A 211 9.31 -14.49 -10.84
N ARG A 212 9.30 -13.17 -10.63
CA ARG A 212 8.75 -12.53 -9.43
C ARG A 212 7.25 -12.30 -9.55
N LEU A 213 6.68 -12.44 -10.75
CA LEU A 213 5.24 -12.41 -10.98
C LEU A 213 4.86 -13.58 -11.87
N LYS A 214 3.94 -14.42 -11.41
CA LYS A 214 3.25 -15.42 -12.23
C LYS A 214 1.74 -15.15 -12.23
N ILE A 215 1.08 -15.50 -13.33
CA ILE A 215 -0.35 -15.26 -13.54
C ILE A 215 -1.01 -16.58 -13.93
N ILE A 216 -2.08 -16.96 -13.23
CA ILE A 216 -2.97 -18.05 -13.61
C ILE A 216 -4.20 -17.43 -14.27
N ASP A 217 -4.33 -17.68 -15.55
CA ASP A 217 -5.40 -17.19 -16.41
C ASP A 217 -6.48 -18.27 -16.54
N TRP A 218 -7.49 -18.20 -15.67
CA TRP A 218 -8.69 -19.03 -15.75
C TRP A 218 -9.86 -18.31 -16.43
N TYR A 219 -9.60 -17.13 -17.00
CA TYR A 219 -10.53 -16.37 -17.80
C TYR A 219 -10.54 -16.86 -19.25
N SER A 220 -9.37 -17.08 -19.86
CA SER A 220 -9.26 -17.40 -21.29
C SER A 220 -9.98 -18.68 -21.72
N GLN A 221 -10.16 -19.66 -20.82
CA GLN A 221 -10.93 -20.88 -21.10
C GLN A 221 -12.40 -20.61 -21.50
N LYS A 222 -12.95 -19.44 -21.15
CA LYS A 222 -14.29 -19.01 -21.58
C LYS A 222 -14.38 -18.72 -23.08
N SER A 223 -13.25 -18.33 -23.71
CA SER A 223 -13.19 -17.96 -25.13
C SER A 223 -12.70 -19.09 -26.04
N ARG A 224 -11.96 -20.06 -25.50
CA ARG A 224 -11.43 -21.20 -26.27
C ARG A 224 -11.26 -22.44 -25.39
N PRO A 225 -11.44 -23.66 -25.93
CA PRO A 225 -11.18 -24.87 -25.18
C PRO A 225 -9.67 -24.99 -24.89
N ILE A 226 -9.35 -25.31 -23.65
CA ILE A 226 -8.00 -25.63 -23.17
C ILE A 226 -8.00 -27.09 -22.74
N ILE A 227 -6.99 -27.86 -23.13
CA ILE A 227 -6.80 -29.26 -22.71
C ILE A 227 -5.68 -29.29 -21.68
N GLY A 228 -5.97 -29.78 -20.47
CA GLY A 228 -4.99 -29.80 -19.39
C GLY A 228 -4.63 -28.39 -18.93
N MET A 229 -3.40 -27.97 -19.23
CA MET A 229 -2.85 -26.65 -18.89
C MET A 229 -1.83 -26.24 -19.95
N GLU A 230 -1.86 -24.98 -20.37
CA GLU A 230 -0.81 -24.37 -21.19
C GLU A 230 0.08 -23.46 -20.33
N GLU A 231 1.38 -23.42 -20.59
CA GLU A 231 2.31 -22.50 -19.92
C GLU A 231 3.03 -21.63 -20.95
N HIS A 232 2.90 -20.31 -20.79
CA HIS A 232 3.46 -19.28 -21.65
C HIS A 232 4.30 -18.32 -20.80
N GLY A 233 5.53 -18.73 -20.49
CA GLY A 233 6.43 -17.96 -19.64
C GLY A 233 5.90 -17.82 -18.20
N SER A 234 5.53 -16.61 -17.80
CA SER A 234 4.94 -16.32 -16.47
C SER A 234 3.45 -16.65 -16.38
N VAL A 235 2.80 -16.99 -17.49
CA VAL A 235 1.34 -17.19 -17.56
C VAL A 235 0.99 -18.66 -17.69
N LEU A 236 0.16 -19.17 -16.79
CA LEU A 236 -0.40 -20.51 -16.83
C LEU A 236 -1.88 -20.42 -17.17
N ILE A 237 -2.34 -21.20 -18.14
CA ILE A 237 -3.72 -21.21 -18.62
C ILE A 237 -4.28 -22.62 -18.40
N PRO A 238 -4.86 -22.91 -17.23
CA PRO A 238 -5.51 -24.19 -16.98
C PRO A 238 -6.87 -24.29 -17.69
N SER A 239 -7.27 -25.53 -17.99
CA SER A 239 -8.63 -25.82 -18.44
C SER A 239 -9.67 -25.55 -17.35
N LYS A 240 -10.95 -25.67 -17.72
CA LYS A 240 -12.08 -25.49 -16.79
C LYS A 240 -12.05 -26.48 -15.61
N ASP A 241 -11.31 -27.58 -15.70
CA ASP A 241 -11.21 -28.60 -14.66
C ASP A 241 -10.46 -28.07 -13.43
N ILE A 242 -11.10 -28.13 -12.26
CA ILE A 242 -10.56 -27.72 -10.97
C ILE A 242 -9.27 -28.46 -10.60
N ALA A 243 -9.07 -29.69 -11.08
CA ALA A 243 -7.81 -30.41 -10.89
C ALA A 243 -6.66 -29.76 -11.67
N ASN A 244 -6.91 -29.31 -12.91
CA ASN A 244 -5.93 -28.57 -13.70
C ASN A 244 -5.68 -27.17 -13.11
N LEU A 245 -6.69 -26.54 -12.53
CA LEU A 245 -6.51 -25.32 -11.76
C LEU A 245 -5.60 -25.56 -10.55
N ASP A 246 -5.80 -26.64 -9.79
CA ASP A 246 -4.97 -27.02 -8.64
C ASP A 246 -3.49 -27.28 -9.03
N ILE A 247 -3.28 -27.92 -10.19
CA ILE A 247 -1.95 -28.09 -10.79
C ILE A 247 -1.33 -26.73 -11.14
N ALA A 248 -2.10 -25.81 -11.74
CA ALA A 248 -1.62 -24.48 -12.07
C ALA A 248 -1.22 -23.67 -10.83
N PHE A 249 -1.98 -23.75 -9.73
CA PHE A 249 -1.59 -23.14 -8.45
C PHE A 249 -0.22 -23.66 -7.99
N THR A 250 -0.04 -24.98 -8.01
CA THR A 250 1.22 -25.62 -7.58
C THR A 250 2.39 -25.20 -8.47
N SER A 251 2.25 -25.36 -9.80
CA SER A 251 3.30 -24.98 -10.76
C SER A 251 3.63 -23.49 -10.74
N ALA A 252 2.62 -22.63 -10.55
CA ALA A 252 2.85 -21.19 -10.43
C ALA A 252 3.63 -20.86 -9.16
N MET A 253 3.26 -21.42 -8.00
CA MET A 253 3.98 -21.16 -6.75
C MET A 253 5.40 -21.75 -6.76
N ASP A 254 5.60 -22.94 -7.31
CA ASP A 254 6.93 -23.58 -7.42
C ASP A 254 7.84 -22.85 -8.41
N GLY A 255 7.26 -22.25 -9.44
CA GLY A 255 7.98 -21.49 -10.44
C GLY A 255 8.22 -20.02 -10.09
N LEU A 256 7.80 -19.54 -8.91
CA LEU A 256 8.14 -18.20 -8.45
C LEU A 256 9.57 -18.16 -7.90
N SER A 257 10.31 -17.13 -8.27
CA SER A 257 11.59 -16.82 -7.64
C SER A 257 11.40 -16.63 -6.15
N PHE A 258 12.33 -17.20 -5.37
CA PHE A 258 12.36 -17.05 -3.93
C PHE A 258 12.27 -15.56 -3.57
N ALA A 259 11.35 -15.25 -2.67
CA ALA A 259 11.20 -13.92 -2.14
C ALA A 259 10.78 -13.98 -0.67
N PRO A 260 11.27 -13.03 0.14
CA PRO A 260 10.94 -12.94 1.55
C PRO A 260 9.45 -12.80 1.80
N ASN A 261 8.75 -12.07 0.93
CA ASN A 261 7.33 -11.81 1.00
C ASN A 261 6.71 -12.19 -0.33
N VAL A 262 5.75 -13.10 -0.27
CA VAL A 262 4.97 -13.52 -1.44
C VAL A 262 3.52 -13.18 -1.18
N ARG A 263 2.90 -12.49 -2.14
CA ARG A 263 1.50 -12.08 -2.06
C ARG A 263 0.70 -12.73 -3.19
N ALA A 264 -0.54 -13.12 -2.91
CA ALA A 264 -1.43 -13.65 -3.93
C ALA A 264 -2.69 -12.78 -4.03
N PHE A 265 -3.11 -12.46 -5.25
CA PHE A 265 -4.44 -11.95 -5.55
C PHE A 265 -5.21 -13.07 -6.26
N VAL A 266 -6.34 -13.50 -5.69
CA VAL A 266 -7.13 -14.63 -6.17
C VAL A 266 -8.57 -14.21 -6.46
N ASP A 267 -8.94 -14.22 -7.73
CA ASP A 267 -10.28 -14.00 -8.27
C ASP A 267 -10.75 -15.29 -8.95
N ILE A 268 -11.33 -16.21 -8.17
CA ILE A 268 -11.86 -17.48 -8.69
C ILE A 268 -13.17 -17.92 -8.04
N ILE A 269 -13.47 -17.47 -6.82
CA ILE A 269 -14.56 -18.05 -6.00
C ILE A 269 -15.90 -17.93 -6.72
N THR A 270 -16.27 -16.71 -7.14
CA THR A 270 -17.53 -16.46 -7.84
C THR A 270 -17.62 -17.23 -9.16
N SER A 271 -16.54 -17.32 -9.93
CA SER A 271 -16.52 -18.12 -11.17
C SER A 271 -16.60 -19.63 -10.91
N ALA A 272 -15.98 -20.13 -9.84
CA ALA A 272 -15.98 -21.55 -9.50
C ALA A 272 -17.37 -21.99 -9.01
N LEU A 273 -18.04 -21.20 -8.18
CA LEU A 273 -19.41 -21.47 -7.71
C LEU A 273 -20.46 -21.51 -8.83
N ASN A 274 -20.15 -20.93 -10.00
CA ASN A 274 -21.02 -21.01 -11.17
C ASN A 274 -20.86 -22.32 -11.96
N ILE A 275 -19.82 -23.11 -11.68
CA ILE A 275 -19.47 -24.34 -12.42
C ILE A 275 -19.55 -25.57 -11.52
N TYR A 276 -19.21 -25.41 -10.24
CA TYR A 276 -19.03 -26.47 -9.26
C TYR A 276 -19.98 -26.33 -8.08
N ASP A 277 -20.25 -27.46 -7.43
CA ASP A 277 -21.02 -27.47 -6.18
C ASP A 277 -20.24 -26.78 -5.06
N LEU A 278 -20.97 -26.20 -4.11
CA LEU A 278 -20.38 -25.46 -2.98
C LEU A 278 -19.32 -26.29 -2.25
N SER A 279 -19.58 -27.57 -1.98
CA SER A 279 -18.63 -28.45 -1.28
C SER A 279 -17.28 -28.52 -1.98
N ASP A 280 -17.27 -28.66 -3.31
CA ASP A 280 -16.05 -28.80 -4.10
C ASP A 280 -15.25 -27.49 -4.11
N VAL A 281 -15.96 -26.35 -4.20
CA VAL A 281 -15.33 -25.03 -4.12
C VAL A 281 -14.75 -24.76 -2.74
N ILE A 282 -15.48 -25.11 -1.67
CA ILE A 282 -15.00 -24.97 -0.30
C ILE A 282 -13.74 -25.82 -0.08
N GLU A 283 -13.75 -27.08 -0.51
CA GLU A 283 -12.59 -27.95 -0.38
C GLU A 283 -11.40 -27.40 -1.16
N PHE A 284 -11.63 -26.90 -2.39
CA PHE A 284 -10.59 -26.25 -3.18
C PHE A 284 -10.01 -25.01 -2.48
N VAL A 285 -10.85 -24.10 -1.98
CA VAL A 285 -10.42 -22.88 -1.28
C VAL A 285 -9.64 -23.23 -0.02
N GLN A 286 -10.08 -24.22 0.77
CA GLN A 286 -9.37 -24.68 1.97
C GLN A 286 -8.00 -25.28 1.61
N ARG A 287 -7.90 -26.06 0.53
CA ARG A 287 -6.62 -26.57 0.03
C ARG A 287 -5.68 -25.43 -0.36
N GLN A 288 -6.17 -24.42 -1.09
CA GLN A 288 -5.33 -23.26 -1.45
C GLN A 288 -4.92 -22.45 -0.23
N LYS A 289 -5.82 -22.20 0.74
CA LYS A 289 -5.50 -21.56 2.01
C LYS A 289 -4.35 -22.28 2.73
N SER A 290 -4.48 -23.60 2.89
CA SER A 290 -3.46 -24.42 3.56
C SER A 290 -2.10 -24.36 2.83
N ARG A 291 -2.10 -24.43 1.49
CA ARG A 291 -0.87 -24.30 0.68
C ARG A 291 -0.24 -22.92 0.77
N PHE A 292 -1.04 -21.86 0.73
CA PHE A 292 -0.51 -20.50 0.88
C PHE A 292 0.08 -20.28 2.27
N SER A 293 -0.65 -20.65 3.33
CA SER A 293 -0.21 -20.49 4.71
C SER A 293 1.07 -21.27 5.01
N SER A 294 1.16 -22.55 4.59
CA SER A 294 2.37 -23.37 4.78
C SER A 294 3.61 -22.84 4.05
N ARG A 295 3.44 -21.99 3.04
CA ARG A 295 4.51 -21.31 2.30
C ARG A 295 4.70 -19.84 2.73
N GLY A 296 3.97 -19.38 3.74
CA GLY A 296 4.02 -17.99 4.23
C GLY A 296 3.53 -16.96 3.20
N ILE A 297 2.71 -17.38 2.24
CA ILE A 297 2.12 -16.53 1.20
C ILE A 297 0.88 -15.85 1.78
N THR A 298 0.84 -14.52 1.73
CA THR A 298 -0.36 -13.78 2.17
C THR A 298 -1.30 -13.60 0.98
N SER A 299 -2.53 -14.08 1.11
CA SER A 299 -3.43 -14.24 -0.03
C SER A 299 -4.71 -13.42 0.14
N MET A 300 -5.09 -12.68 -0.90
CA MET A 300 -6.32 -11.90 -0.93
C MET A 300 -7.28 -12.50 -1.95
N PHE A 301 -8.36 -13.09 -1.46
CA PHE A 301 -9.44 -13.65 -2.25
C PHE A 301 -10.54 -12.61 -2.41
N VAL A 302 -11.02 -12.44 -3.64
CA VAL A 302 -12.15 -11.55 -3.94
C VAL A 302 -13.39 -12.39 -4.19
N VAL A 303 -14.51 -11.94 -3.60
CA VAL A 303 -15.84 -12.52 -3.84
C VAL A 303 -16.85 -11.41 -4.08
N GLU A 304 -17.75 -11.64 -5.03
CA GLU A 304 -18.84 -10.70 -5.32
C GLU A 304 -20.03 -10.96 -4.38
N ASP A 305 -20.38 -9.93 -3.62
CA ASP A 305 -21.54 -9.99 -2.72
C ASP A 305 -22.85 -9.79 -3.49
N GLY A 306 -23.92 -10.44 -3.03
CA GLY A 306 -25.24 -10.42 -3.67
C GLY A 306 -25.43 -11.37 -4.86
N VAL A 307 -24.37 -12.05 -5.31
CA VAL A 307 -24.46 -13.15 -6.30
C VAL A 307 -24.67 -14.50 -5.61
N HIS A 308 -24.23 -14.62 -4.36
CA HIS A 308 -24.31 -15.84 -3.56
C HIS A 308 -25.23 -15.62 -2.36
N ASP A 309 -25.83 -16.71 -1.87
CA ASP A 309 -26.66 -16.64 -0.67
C ASP A 309 -25.82 -16.42 0.60
N GLU A 310 -26.48 -15.97 1.67
CA GLU A 310 -25.82 -15.66 2.95
C GLU A 310 -25.15 -16.88 3.58
N ARG A 311 -25.61 -18.09 3.27
CA ARG A 311 -25.04 -19.33 3.81
C ARG A 311 -23.69 -19.63 3.16
N VAL A 312 -23.58 -19.44 1.85
CA VAL A 312 -22.31 -19.52 1.11
C VAL A 312 -21.34 -18.50 1.66
N MET A 313 -21.78 -17.24 1.79
CA MET A 313 -20.95 -16.16 2.31
C MET A 313 -20.46 -16.43 3.73
N ALA A 314 -21.35 -16.86 4.64
CA ALA A 314 -20.98 -17.25 6.00
C ALA A 314 -19.94 -18.38 6.03
N THR A 315 -20.04 -19.35 5.12
CA THR A 315 -19.07 -20.45 5.02
C THR A 315 -17.70 -19.94 4.58
N LEU A 316 -17.65 -19.06 3.57
CA LEU A 316 -16.40 -18.45 3.09
C LEU A 316 -15.73 -17.58 4.16
N ARG A 317 -16.52 -16.77 4.89
CA ARG A 317 -16.04 -15.95 6.02
C ARG A 317 -15.42 -16.80 7.11
N HIS A 318 -16.03 -17.95 7.44
CA HIS A 318 -15.50 -18.86 8.44
C HIS A 318 -14.16 -19.50 8.03
N ILE A 319 -13.90 -19.61 6.73
CA ILE A 319 -12.65 -20.16 6.21
C ILE A 319 -11.55 -19.09 6.12
N SER A 320 -11.89 -17.82 5.96
CA SER A 320 -10.91 -16.72 5.95
C SER A 320 -10.38 -16.38 7.33
N ASP A 321 -9.15 -15.86 7.39
CA ASP A 321 -8.53 -15.38 8.64
C ASP A 321 -8.84 -13.90 8.89
N THR A 322 -8.99 -13.14 7.82
CA THR A 322 -9.39 -11.72 7.82
C THR A 322 -10.50 -11.50 6.82
N GLU A 323 -11.56 -10.80 7.22
CA GLU A 323 -12.64 -10.36 6.34
C GLU A 323 -12.66 -8.84 6.20
N ILE A 324 -12.64 -8.38 4.96
CA ILE A 324 -12.83 -6.98 4.61
C ILE A 324 -14.11 -6.84 3.77
N ALA A 325 -15.01 -5.96 4.21
CA ALA A 325 -16.21 -5.61 3.47
C ALA A 325 -16.04 -4.26 2.76
N LEU A 326 -16.38 -4.22 1.47
CA LEU A 326 -16.49 -2.99 0.68
C LEU A 326 -17.97 -2.73 0.40
N THR A 327 -18.50 -1.63 0.93
CA THR A 327 -19.92 -1.27 0.81
C THR A 327 -20.10 0.11 0.19
N GLY A 328 -21.28 0.36 -0.37
CA GLY A 328 -21.68 1.68 -0.84
C GLY A 328 -22.94 2.16 -0.13
N ASP A 329 -23.12 3.47 0.01
CA ASP A 329 -24.33 4.06 0.59
C ASP A 329 -25.44 4.38 -0.43
N GLY A 330 -25.23 4.01 -1.70
CA GLY A 330 -26.15 4.35 -2.79
C GLY A 330 -26.09 5.82 -3.25
N GLN A 331 -25.35 6.69 -2.55
CA GLN A 331 -25.09 8.09 -2.93
C GLN A 331 -23.72 8.27 -3.60
N GLY A 332 -23.03 7.16 -3.89
CA GLY A 332 -21.74 7.14 -4.56
C GLY A 332 -20.54 7.18 -3.62
N ARG A 333 -20.75 7.19 -2.29
CA ARG A 333 -19.66 7.00 -1.32
C ARG A 333 -19.42 5.52 -1.11
N MET A 334 -18.14 5.15 -1.06
CA MET A 334 -17.69 3.79 -0.77
C MET A 334 -17.06 3.76 0.62
N PHE A 335 -17.26 2.63 1.30
CA PHE A 335 -16.75 2.38 2.63
C PHE A 335 -15.99 1.06 2.63
N ILE A 336 -14.93 1.02 3.42
CA ILE A 336 -14.17 -0.18 3.74
C ILE A 336 -14.30 -0.44 5.24
N GLU A 337 -14.50 -1.70 5.60
CA GLU A 337 -14.68 -2.13 6.98
C GLU A 337 -13.91 -3.44 7.21
N VAL A 338 -13.22 -3.53 8.34
CA VAL A 338 -12.60 -4.78 8.82
C VAL A 338 -13.65 -5.49 9.68
N GLU A 339 -14.32 -6.48 9.10
CA GLU A 339 -15.41 -7.23 9.76
C GLU A 339 -14.84 -8.21 10.79
N SER A 340 -13.76 -8.90 10.42
CA SER A 340 -13.05 -9.82 11.30
C SER A 340 -11.58 -9.91 10.94
N MET A 341 -10.76 -10.26 11.93
CA MET A 341 -9.33 -10.46 11.79
C MET A 341 -8.88 -11.39 12.92
N SER A 342 -7.97 -12.31 12.64
CA SER A 342 -7.39 -13.24 13.62
C SER A 342 -6.70 -12.52 14.80
N THR A 343 -6.15 -11.33 14.55
CA THR A 343 -5.44 -10.51 15.53
C THR A 343 -6.32 -9.39 16.09
N PRO A 344 -6.17 -9.02 17.38
CA PRO A 344 -7.04 -8.01 18.01
C PRO A 344 -6.65 -6.55 17.70
N ASN A 345 -5.44 -6.30 17.18
CA ASN A 345 -4.92 -4.95 16.93
C ASN A 345 -5.39 -4.42 15.57
N PHE A 346 -6.67 -4.10 15.45
CA PHE A 346 -7.24 -3.34 14.33
C PHE A 346 -8.38 -2.44 14.82
N ARG A 347 -8.70 -1.41 14.05
CA ARG A 347 -9.82 -0.52 14.34
C ARG A 347 -11.08 -0.99 13.61
N ARG A 348 -12.19 -1.07 14.35
CA ARG A 348 -13.52 -1.41 13.81
C ARG A 348 -14.23 -0.17 13.31
N GLY A 349 -15.17 -0.40 12.39
CA GLY A 349 -16.01 0.64 11.79
C GLY A 349 -15.67 0.90 10.33
N LYS A 350 -16.47 1.78 9.72
CA LYS A 350 -16.39 2.12 8.31
C LYS A 350 -15.45 3.29 8.08
N SER A 351 -14.53 3.14 7.16
CA SER A 351 -13.69 4.23 6.66
C SER A 351 -14.03 4.53 5.21
N VAL A 352 -13.92 5.79 4.79
CA VAL A 352 -14.27 6.21 3.42
C VAL A 352 -13.17 5.80 2.45
N VAL A 353 -13.60 5.22 1.34
CA VAL A 353 -12.75 4.87 0.21
C VAL A 353 -12.92 5.90 -0.89
N GLN A 354 -11.82 6.48 -1.33
CA GLN A 354 -11.77 7.32 -2.52
C GLN A 354 -11.07 6.56 -3.65
N LEU A 355 -11.65 6.62 -4.84
CA LEU A 355 -11.05 6.04 -6.04
C LEU A 355 -10.29 7.09 -6.84
N SER A 356 -9.10 6.71 -7.30
CA SER A 356 -8.30 7.46 -8.25
C SER A 356 -7.74 6.53 -9.32
N TYR A 357 -7.14 7.11 -10.36
CA TYR A 357 -6.42 6.34 -11.39
C TYR A 357 -5.20 5.59 -10.83
N ARG A 358 -4.68 5.97 -9.65
CA ARG A 358 -3.57 5.29 -8.96
C ARG A 358 -4.03 4.15 -8.06
N GLY A 359 -5.34 3.97 -7.91
CA GLY A 359 -5.96 3.01 -7.01
C GLY A 359 -6.83 3.69 -5.95
N ILE A 360 -7.06 2.99 -4.85
CA ILE A 360 -7.85 3.44 -3.71
C ILE A 360 -6.97 4.23 -2.72
N SER A 361 -7.55 5.27 -2.13
CA SER A 361 -7.09 5.84 -0.87
C SER A 361 -8.18 5.62 0.18
N VAL A 362 -7.76 5.36 1.41
CA VAL A 362 -8.66 5.23 2.54
C VAL A 362 -8.43 6.43 3.43
N THR A 363 -9.48 7.23 3.58
CA THR A 363 -9.53 8.33 4.54
C THR A 363 -10.40 7.87 5.67
N ASP A 364 -9.86 7.94 6.88
CA ASP A 364 -10.64 7.64 8.07
C ASP A 364 -11.81 8.64 8.16
N THR A 365 -13.02 8.15 8.36
CA THR A 365 -14.20 8.98 8.67
C THR A 365 -14.97 8.22 9.74
N ALA A 366 -15.13 8.68 10.97
CA ALA A 366 -14.90 9.99 11.56
C ALA A 366 -13.67 10.01 12.48
N LEU A 367 -12.96 11.13 12.52
CA LEU A 367 -12.20 11.43 13.74
C LEU A 367 -13.21 11.43 14.89
N ASP A 368 -12.90 10.72 15.95
CA ASP A 368 -13.62 10.93 17.21
C ASP A 368 -13.42 12.39 17.66
N GLU A 369 -14.18 12.80 18.67
CA GLU A 369 -14.09 14.15 19.23
C GLU A 369 -12.64 14.58 19.50
N VAL A 370 -11.80 13.64 19.96
CA VAL A 370 -10.36 13.84 20.23
C VAL A 370 -9.55 14.12 18.96
N GLY A 371 -9.81 13.38 17.89
CA GLY A 371 -9.17 13.58 16.60
C GLY A 371 -9.52 14.93 15.98
N VAL A 372 -10.80 15.31 16.00
CA VAL A 372 -11.25 16.63 15.49
C VAL A 372 -10.60 17.77 16.26
N ILE A 373 -10.53 17.64 17.60
CA ILE A 373 -9.86 18.59 18.47
C ILE A 373 -8.37 18.72 18.12
N THR A 374 -7.71 17.60 17.82
CA THR A 374 -6.28 17.57 17.48
C THR A 374 -6.02 18.27 16.14
N GLU A 375 -6.88 18.07 15.14
CA GLU A 375 -6.79 18.79 13.87
C GLU A 375 -6.94 20.30 14.04
N PHE A 376 -7.94 20.76 14.79
CA PHE A 376 -8.15 22.18 15.03
C PHE A 376 -6.98 22.84 15.77
N CYS A 377 -6.30 22.11 16.65
CA CYS A 377 -5.11 22.62 17.36
C CYS A 377 -3.89 22.84 16.44
N ASN A 378 -3.88 22.35 15.20
CA ASN A 378 -2.82 22.64 14.22
C ASN A 378 -2.92 24.07 13.66
N ILE A 379 -4.05 24.74 13.88
CA ILE A 379 -4.25 26.13 13.51
C ILE A 379 -3.53 27.02 14.55
N PRO A 380 -2.70 27.98 14.12
CA PRO A 380 -2.06 28.91 15.04
C PRO A 380 -3.07 29.57 15.98
N MET A 381 -2.71 29.71 17.26
CA MET A 381 -3.54 30.32 18.32
C MET A 381 -4.81 29.54 18.71
N VAL A 382 -5.12 28.41 18.08
CA VAL A 382 -6.21 27.52 18.50
C VAL A 382 -5.70 26.57 19.59
N THR A 383 -6.17 26.78 20.81
CA THR A 383 -5.88 25.90 21.95
C THR A 383 -6.87 24.74 22.00
N ARG A 384 -6.55 23.69 22.76
CA ARG A 384 -7.43 22.54 22.96
C ARG A 384 -8.83 22.92 23.49
N GLU A 385 -8.89 23.94 24.35
CA GLU A 385 -10.16 24.45 24.90
C GLU A 385 -11.01 25.16 23.83
N ILE A 386 -10.36 25.86 22.90
CA ILE A 386 -11.04 26.49 21.76
C ILE A 386 -11.50 25.42 20.76
N ALA A 387 -10.64 24.45 20.47
CA ALA A 387 -10.95 23.32 19.60
C ALA A 387 -12.15 22.50 20.11
N GLN A 388 -12.20 22.20 21.41
CA GLN A 388 -13.32 21.51 22.04
C GLN A 388 -14.64 22.26 21.81
N ARG A 389 -14.64 23.58 21.99
CA ARG A 389 -15.88 24.37 21.84
C ARG A 389 -16.29 24.58 20.39
N LEU A 390 -15.36 24.52 19.45
CA LEU A 390 -15.71 24.45 18.02
C LEU A 390 -16.45 23.13 17.74
N VAL A 391 -15.99 22.02 18.32
CA VAL A 391 -16.70 20.73 18.22
C VAL A 391 -18.06 20.78 18.90
N ASP A 392 -18.17 21.34 20.10
CA ASP A 392 -19.44 21.53 20.82
C ASP A 392 -20.43 22.43 20.04
N ALA A 393 -19.90 23.38 19.25
CA ALA A 393 -20.66 24.25 18.36
C ALA A 393 -21.06 23.59 17.03
N GLY A 394 -20.68 22.32 16.82
CA GLY A 394 -21.07 21.51 15.67
C GLY A 394 -20.04 21.43 14.54
N PHE A 395 -18.85 22.01 14.69
CA PHE A 395 -17.77 21.88 13.72
C PHE A 395 -17.06 20.54 13.91
N THR A 396 -17.35 19.58 13.03
CA THR A 396 -16.92 18.17 13.17
C THR A 396 -15.81 17.75 12.21
N ASP A 397 -15.37 18.66 11.34
CA ASP A 397 -14.26 18.46 10.40
C ASP A 397 -13.70 19.81 9.90
N MET A 398 -12.52 19.78 9.26
CA MET A 398 -11.87 20.97 8.68
C MET A 398 -12.66 21.61 7.53
N ASN A 399 -13.51 20.87 6.82
CA ASN A 399 -14.30 21.44 5.71
C ASN A 399 -15.42 22.34 6.21
N GLN A 400 -16.03 22.00 7.36
CA GLN A 400 -17.02 22.84 8.01
C GLN A 400 -16.39 24.14 8.53
N LEU A 401 -15.22 24.03 9.15
CA LEU A 401 -14.48 25.20 9.64
C LEU A 401 -14.04 26.12 8.48
N ASN A 402 -13.65 25.55 7.33
CA ASN A 402 -13.25 26.34 6.16
C ASN A 402 -14.38 27.18 5.54
N ARG A 403 -15.65 26.78 5.74
CA ARG A 403 -16.82 27.51 5.24
C ARG A 403 -17.32 28.58 6.20
N ALA A 404 -16.83 28.58 7.44
CA ALA A 404 -17.22 29.54 8.46
C ALA A 404 -16.55 30.89 8.21
N ASP A 405 -17.32 31.97 8.30
CA ASP A 405 -16.75 33.31 8.29
C ASP A 405 -16.33 33.76 9.71
N GLU A 406 -15.62 34.89 9.82
CA GLU A 406 -15.18 35.42 11.11
C GLU A 406 -16.38 35.70 12.05
N SER A 407 -17.54 36.03 11.50
CA SER A 407 -18.76 36.29 12.27
C SER A 407 -19.38 35.01 12.83
N ASP A 408 -19.27 33.89 12.11
CA ASP A 408 -19.70 32.57 12.56
C ASP A 408 -18.82 32.05 13.70
N LEU A 409 -17.51 32.25 13.58
CA LEU A 409 -16.55 31.86 14.62
C LEU A 409 -16.71 32.71 15.89
N LEU A 410 -16.98 34.00 15.76
CA LEU A 410 -17.24 34.90 16.89
C LEU A 410 -18.52 34.58 17.68
N LYS A 411 -19.46 33.80 17.11
CA LYS A 411 -20.64 33.31 17.84
C LYS A 411 -20.28 32.22 18.86
N VAL A 412 -19.11 31.60 18.72
CA VAL A 412 -18.56 30.67 19.71
C VAL A 412 -17.94 31.50 20.83
N SER A 413 -18.54 31.47 22.03
CA SER A 413 -18.35 32.42 23.15
C SER A 413 -16.91 32.63 23.68
N THR A 414 -15.94 31.89 23.16
CA THR A 414 -14.52 31.84 23.57
C THR A 414 -13.55 32.05 22.42
N VAL A 415 -14.02 32.07 21.17
CA VAL A 415 -13.17 32.42 20.04
C VAL A 415 -13.03 33.94 20.04
N THR A 416 -11.84 34.43 20.39
CA THR A 416 -11.55 35.86 20.31
C THR A 416 -11.46 36.29 18.86
N ARG A 417 -11.64 37.59 18.59
CA ARG A 417 -11.48 38.15 17.23
C ARG A 417 -10.12 37.81 16.61
N GLU A 418 -9.07 37.78 17.42
CA GLU A 418 -7.71 37.45 16.96
C GLU A 418 -7.57 35.97 16.58
N VAL A 419 -8.21 35.05 17.33
CA VAL A 419 -8.26 33.61 16.98
C VAL A 419 -9.13 33.37 15.75
N ALA A 420 -10.32 33.99 15.66
CA ALA A 420 -11.19 33.88 14.50
C ALA A 420 -10.48 34.35 13.22
N LYS A 421 -9.74 35.45 13.31
CA LYS A 421 -8.90 35.95 12.23
C LYS A 421 -7.77 34.97 11.87
N SER A 422 -7.10 34.37 12.85
CA SER A 422 -6.04 33.38 12.61
C SER A 422 -6.57 32.11 11.91
N ILE A 423 -7.74 31.60 12.33
CA ILE A 423 -8.43 30.50 11.65
C ILE A 423 -8.74 30.88 10.20
N SER A 424 -9.35 32.06 9.98
CA SER A 424 -9.71 32.51 8.63
C SER A 424 -8.48 32.74 7.74
N GLU A 425 -7.38 33.28 8.27
CA GLU A 425 -6.13 33.49 7.53
C GLU A 425 -5.41 32.17 7.20
N TYR A 426 -5.39 31.21 8.13
CA TYR A 426 -4.85 29.88 7.90
C TYR A 426 -5.61 29.16 6.78
N THR A 427 -6.94 29.12 6.86
CA THR A 427 -7.81 28.57 5.81
C THR A 427 -7.60 29.26 4.47
N ARG A 428 -7.59 30.60 4.43
CA ARG A 428 -7.35 31.36 3.19
C ARG A 428 -5.96 31.12 2.61
N THR A 429 -4.94 30.86 3.43
CA THR A 429 -3.58 30.56 2.94
C THR A 429 -3.54 29.20 2.23
N VAL A 430 -4.26 28.22 2.77
CA VAL A 430 -4.43 26.89 2.15
C VAL A 430 -5.24 27.01 0.84
N GLU A 431 -6.36 27.74 0.86
CA GLU A 431 -7.18 27.99 -0.34
C GLU A 431 -6.45 28.83 -1.40
N PHE A 432 -5.68 29.84 -0.99
CA PHE A 432 -4.86 30.66 -1.89
C PHE A 432 -3.76 29.82 -2.54
N SER A 433 -3.11 28.94 -1.78
CA SER A 433 -2.13 28.00 -2.34
C SER A 433 -2.76 27.09 -3.39
N GLN A 434 -3.97 26.59 -3.15
CA GLN A 434 -4.75 25.82 -4.14
C GLN A 434 -5.19 26.67 -5.34
N SER A 435 -5.63 27.91 -5.15
CA SER A 435 -6.01 28.85 -6.20
C SER A 435 -4.83 29.23 -7.11
N VAL A 436 -3.63 29.41 -6.53
CA VAL A 436 -2.39 29.67 -7.27
C VAL A 436 -1.99 28.46 -8.10
N LEU A 437 -2.15 27.24 -7.58
CA LEU A 437 -1.93 26.00 -8.35
C LEU A 437 -2.94 25.90 -9.51
N SER A 438 -4.23 26.12 -9.25
CA SER A 438 -5.28 26.13 -10.29
C SER A 438 -5.01 27.17 -11.38
N SER A 439 -4.65 28.41 -11.02
CA SER A 439 -4.33 29.47 -11.99
C SER A 439 -3.10 29.16 -12.84
N ARG A 440 -2.08 28.52 -12.24
CA ARG A 440 -0.89 28.07 -12.98
C ARG A 440 -1.23 26.92 -13.92
N SER A 441 -2.11 26.02 -13.52
CA SER A 441 -2.65 24.95 -14.36
C SER A 441 -3.46 25.50 -15.54
N ASP A 442 -4.28 26.52 -15.33
CA ASP A 442 -5.10 27.14 -16.38
C ASP A 442 -4.30 27.82 -17.50
N LYS A 443 -3.09 28.32 -17.20
CA LYS A 443 -2.17 28.84 -18.24
C LYS A 443 -1.74 27.75 -19.22
N TRP A 444 -1.54 26.54 -18.72
CA TRP A 444 -1.19 25.39 -19.54
C TRP A 444 -2.38 24.84 -20.33
N LEU A 445 -3.60 24.91 -19.79
CA LEU A 445 -4.84 24.67 -20.54
C LEU A 445 -4.97 25.62 -21.73
N LYS A 446 -4.77 26.93 -21.52
CA LYS A 446 -4.83 27.91 -22.60
C LYS A 446 -3.81 27.62 -23.70
N LYS A 447 -2.57 27.31 -23.30
CA LYS A 447 -1.49 26.94 -24.22
C LYS A 447 -1.80 25.66 -25.01
N ALA A 448 -2.43 24.68 -24.36
CA ALA A 448 -2.85 23.45 -25.02
C ALA A 448 -3.89 23.72 -26.12
N ARG A 449 -4.89 24.58 -25.85
CA ARG A 449 -5.91 24.97 -26.84
C ARG A 449 -5.32 25.69 -28.05
N GLU A 450 -4.36 26.58 -27.83
CA GLU A 450 -3.63 27.27 -28.90
C GLU A 450 -2.86 26.27 -29.78
N GLN A 451 -2.15 25.33 -29.17
CA GLN A 451 -1.41 24.27 -29.88
C GLN A 451 -2.34 23.31 -30.64
N GLU A 452 -3.49 22.96 -30.07
CA GLU A 452 -4.50 22.17 -30.76
C GLU A 452 -5.06 22.91 -31.98
N SER A 453 -5.35 24.20 -31.85
CA SER A 453 -5.84 25.03 -32.96
C SER A 453 -4.82 25.17 -34.11
N ALA A 454 -3.54 25.06 -33.79
CA ALA A 454 -2.44 25.02 -34.75
C ALA A 454 -2.16 23.62 -35.35
N GLY A 455 -2.96 22.61 -34.99
CA GLY A 455 -2.78 21.22 -35.43
C GLY A 455 -1.64 20.47 -34.70
N GLU A 456 -1.04 21.06 -33.66
CA GLU A 456 0.07 20.48 -32.92
C GLU A 456 -0.40 19.59 -31.76
N LEU A 457 -1.22 18.57 -32.06
CA LEU A 457 -1.92 17.75 -31.06
C LEU A 457 -1.00 17.11 -29.99
N LYS A 458 0.21 16.66 -30.36
CA LYS A 458 1.19 16.10 -29.41
C LYS A 458 1.73 17.12 -28.41
N LYS A 459 1.89 18.38 -28.85
CA LYS A 459 2.33 19.47 -27.96
C LYS A 459 1.19 19.92 -27.06
N ALA A 460 -0.03 19.99 -27.60
CA ALA A 460 -1.23 20.29 -26.83
C ALA A 460 -1.42 19.29 -25.67
N ARG A 461 -1.30 17.98 -25.95
CA ARG A 461 -1.33 16.92 -24.95
C ARG A 461 -0.30 17.11 -23.83
N LYS A 462 0.96 17.40 -24.17
CA LYS A 462 2.02 17.68 -23.18
C LYS A 462 1.72 18.91 -22.33
N SER A 463 1.13 19.95 -22.91
CA SER A 463 0.71 21.13 -22.16
C SER A 463 -0.40 20.78 -21.17
N LEU A 464 -1.37 19.93 -21.54
CA LEU A 464 -2.40 19.46 -20.61
C LEU A 464 -1.84 18.56 -19.50
N GLU A 465 -0.88 17.70 -19.79
CA GLU A 465 -0.15 16.92 -18.78
C GLU A 465 0.53 17.85 -17.77
N ARG A 466 1.17 18.92 -18.26
CA ARG A 466 1.80 19.93 -17.39
C ARG A 466 0.81 20.73 -16.56
N ALA A 467 -0.42 20.92 -17.05
CA ALA A 467 -1.52 21.50 -16.27
C ALA A 467 -1.87 20.58 -15.08
N LEU A 468 -2.00 19.27 -15.32
CA LEU A 468 -2.31 18.28 -14.28
C LEU A 468 -1.16 18.00 -13.31
N GLU A 469 0.09 18.21 -13.72
CA GLU A 469 1.24 18.17 -12.81
C GLU A 469 1.23 19.33 -11.79
N ILE A 470 0.58 20.44 -12.13
CA ILE A 470 0.49 21.63 -11.28
C ILE A 470 -0.78 21.61 -10.43
N ASP A 471 -1.91 21.23 -11.01
CA ASP A 471 -3.17 21.00 -10.30
C ASP A 471 -3.81 19.70 -10.79
N SER A 472 -3.60 18.64 -10.02
CA SER A 472 -4.07 17.31 -10.36
C SER A 472 -5.59 17.17 -10.36
N ALA A 473 -6.31 18.11 -9.73
CA ALA A 473 -7.77 18.13 -9.66
C ALA A 473 -8.42 18.93 -10.81
N ASN A 474 -7.64 19.48 -11.75
CA ASN A 474 -8.18 20.28 -12.85
C ASN A 474 -8.96 19.42 -13.86
N ALA A 475 -10.27 19.29 -13.64
CA ALA A 475 -11.18 18.46 -14.42
C ALA A 475 -11.23 18.82 -15.92
N ILE A 476 -11.00 20.10 -16.26
CA ILE A 476 -10.99 20.56 -17.64
C ILE A 476 -9.77 19.97 -18.38
N ALA A 477 -8.60 19.96 -17.74
CA ALA A 477 -7.41 19.36 -18.31
C ALA A 477 -7.54 17.84 -18.48
N GLN A 478 -8.15 17.13 -17.53
CA GLN A 478 -8.42 15.69 -17.64
C GLN A 478 -9.36 15.35 -18.81
N ALA A 479 -10.43 16.14 -18.99
CA ALA A 479 -11.37 15.96 -20.08
C ALA A 479 -10.75 16.28 -21.45
N GLU A 480 -9.95 17.34 -21.56
CA GLU A 480 -9.28 17.70 -22.81
C GLU A 480 -8.21 16.70 -23.23
N ILE A 481 -7.48 16.06 -22.30
CA ILE A 481 -6.52 15.00 -22.64
C ILE A 481 -7.22 13.84 -23.31
N SER A 482 -8.33 13.38 -22.73
CA SER A 482 -9.12 12.27 -23.28
C SER A 482 -9.61 12.57 -24.70
N ARG A 483 -9.97 13.84 -24.97
CA ARG A 483 -10.39 14.30 -26.30
C ARG A 483 -9.22 14.34 -27.30
N ILE A 484 -8.07 14.87 -26.90
CA ILE A 484 -6.88 14.94 -27.77
C ILE A 484 -6.34 13.53 -28.07
N ASP A 485 -6.38 12.62 -27.11
CA ASP A 485 -5.98 11.22 -27.29
C ASP A 485 -6.87 10.51 -28.32
N ALA A 486 -8.18 10.78 -28.33
CA ALA A 486 -9.09 10.25 -29.35
C ALA A 486 -8.75 10.78 -30.76
N LYS A 487 -8.40 12.07 -30.90
CA LYS A 487 -7.99 12.66 -32.18
C LYS A 487 -6.67 12.10 -32.69
N LEU A 488 -5.67 12.01 -31.83
CA LEU A 488 -4.35 11.47 -32.19
C LEU A 488 -4.43 9.98 -32.60
N LYS A 489 -5.34 9.20 -31.99
CA LYS A 489 -5.65 7.83 -32.42
C LYS A 489 -6.31 7.78 -33.79
N ALA A 490 -7.23 8.70 -34.09
CA ALA A 490 -7.88 8.79 -35.39
C ALA A 490 -6.90 9.19 -36.52
N GLU A 491 -5.87 9.97 -36.20
CA GLU A 491 -4.79 10.36 -37.14
C GLU A 491 -3.69 9.29 -37.30
N GLY A 492 -3.78 8.16 -36.57
CA GLY A 492 -2.77 7.08 -36.63
C GLY A 492 -1.41 7.49 -36.06
N THR A 493 -1.37 8.52 -35.21
CA THR A 493 -0.14 9.11 -34.66
C THR A 493 0.09 8.85 -33.17
N LEU A 494 -0.82 8.13 -32.52
CA LEU A 494 -0.77 7.74 -31.12
C LEU A 494 -0.45 6.26 -30.93
#